data_AF-A0A2A2YD04-F1
#
_entry.id   AF-A0A2A2YD04-F1
#
_cell.length_a   1.000
_cell.length_b   1.000
_cell.length_c   1.000
_cell.angle_alpha   90.00
_cell.angle_beta   90.00
_cell.angle_gamma   90.00
#
_symmetry.space_group_name_H-M   'P 1'
#
loop_
_entity.id
_entity.type
_entity.pdbx_description
1 polymer ?
#
loop_
_entity_poly.entity_id
_entity_poly.type
_entity_poly.pdbx_seq_one_letter_code
_entity_poly.pdbx_strand_id
1 'polypeptide(L)'
;MSATLPPPPGDYQRSHKLIGGLLHKHHISCRDSVRLTLLSYDRPLTDKEKIRRVFHLLVCSICRRYTKQIKSLRVLVKRHVADLAKTQPREEFLQSLRQDLFSLSTRSPDQKSNPPTENDG
;
A
#
# COMPACT_ATOMS: atom_id res chain seq x y z
N MET A 1 -46.90 9.76 -18.82
CA MET A 1 -46.59 9.26 -20.17
C MET A 1 -45.23 8.58 -20.11
N SER A 2 -45.20 7.27 -19.91
CA SER A 2 -43.95 6.50 -19.88
C SER A 2 -43.51 6.25 -21.32
N ALA A 3 -42.40 6.85 -21.73
CA ALA A 3 -41.84 6.61 -23.05
C ALA A 3 -41.31 5.17 -23.10
N THR A 4 -42.06 4.30 -23.78
CA THR A 4 -41.62 2.93 -24.09
C THR A 4 -40.52 3.03 -25.15
N LEU A 5 -39.27 3.04 -24.71
CA LEU A 5 -38.13 3.02 -25.62
C LEU A 5 -38.11 1.69 -26.38
N PRO A 6 -37.84 1.70 -27.70
CA PRO A 6 -37.69 0.46 -28.46
C PRO A 6 -36.53 -0.36 -27.90
N PRO A 7 -36.64 -1.71 -27.93
CA PRO A 7 -35.56 -2.56 -27.44
C PRO A 7 -34.29 -2.31 -28.27
N PRO A 8 -33.10 -2.37 -27.65
CA PRO A 8 -31.85 -2.14 -28.36
C PRO A 8 -31.64 -3.21 -29.45
N PRO A 9 -30.91 -2.88 -30.54
CA PRO A 9 -30.65 -3.80 -31.65
C PRO A 9 -30.09 -5.16 -31.20
N GLY A 10 -30.43 -6.24 -31.91
CA GLY A 10 -30.04 -7.61 -31.53
C GLY A 10 -28.52 -7.83 -31.39
N ASP A 11 -27.73 -7.10 -32.17
CA ASP A 11 -26.27 -7.19 -32.12
C ASP A 11 -25.70 -6.55 -30.85
N TYR A 12 -26.35 -5.50 -30.35
CA TYR A 12 -26.03 -4.90 -29.05
C TYR A 12 -26.32 -5.88 -27.90
N GLN A 13 -27.43 -6.62 -27.97
CA GLN A 13 -27.79 -7.60 -26.94
C GLN A 13 -26.79 -8.76 -26.87
N ARG A 14 -26.30 -9.25 -28.02
CA ARG A 14 -25.27 -10.30 -28.08
C ARG A 14 -23.94 -9.83 -27.50
N SER A 15 -23.46 -8.66 -27.91
CA SER A 15 -22.21 -8.09 -27.39
C SER A 15 -22.30 -7.76 -25.91
N HIS A 16 -23.42 -7.21 -25.43
CA HIS A 16 -23.61 -6.92 -24.01
C HIS A 16 -23.71 -8.20 -23.16
N LYS A 17 -24.28 -9.30 -23.67
CA LYS A 17 -24.33 -10.58 -22.95
C LYS A 17 -22.95 -11.24 -22.83
N LEU A 18 -22.10 -11.10 -23.84
CA LEU A 18 -20.74 -11.66 -23.86
C LEU A 18 -19.74 -10.81 -23.07
N ILE A 19 -19.78 -9.49 -23.24
CA ILE A 19 -18.79 -8.56 -22.67
C ILE A 19 -19.28 -7.98 -21.34
N GLY A 20 -20.59 -7.85 -21.14
CA GLY A 20 -21.21 -7.19 -19.98
C GLY A 20 -20.89 -7.90 -18.65
N GLY A 21 -20.85 -9.23 -18.61
CA GLY A 21 -20.46 -9.97 -17.41
C GLY A 21 -19.00 -9.72 -17.00
N LEU A 22 -18.11 -9.58 -17.99
CA LEU A 22 -16.70 -9.28 -17.78
C LEU A 22 -16.51 -7.82 -17.34
N LEU A 23 -17.20 -6.88 -18.00
CA LEU A 23 -17.24 -5.47 -17.62
C LEU A 23 -17.73 -5.30 -16.18
N HIS A 24 -18.85 -5.91 -15.79
CA HIS A 24 -19.45 -5.73 -14.47
C HIS A 24 -18.59 -6.32 -13.34
N LYS A 25 -17.90 -7.43 -13.61
CA LYS A 25 -17.03 -8.11 -12.63
C LYS A 25 -15.67 -7.42 -12.44
N HIS A 26 -15.20 -6.71 -13.47
CA HIS A 26 -13.92 -6.01 -13.45
C HIS A 26 -14.04 -4.48 -13.31
N HIS A 27 -15.26 -3.95 -13.31
CA HIS A 27 -15.55 -2.56 -13.02
C HIS A 27 -15.35 -2.26 -11.53
N ILE A 28 -14.29 -1.53 -11.22
CA ILE A 28 -13.98 -0.99 -9.89
C ILE A 28 -14.06 0.54 -9.92
N SER A 29 -14.33 1.16 -8.78
CA SER A 29 -14.37 2.62 -8.68
C SER A 29 -12.98 3.23 -8.85
N CYS A 30 -12.91 4.53 -9.19
CA CYS A 30 -11.64 5.27 -9.21
C CYS A 30 -10.92 5.20 -7.86
N ARG A 31 -11.67 5.23 -6.75
CA ARG A 31 -11.13 5.12 -5.38
C ARG A 31 -10.44 3.76 -5.17
N ASP A 32 -11.07 2.67 -5.60
CA ASP A 32 -10.51 1.32 -5.46
C ASP A 32 -9.30 1.13 -6.37
N SER A 33 -9.32 1.70 -7.57
CA SER A 33 -8.18 1.70 -8.49
C SER A 33 -6.96 2.42 -7.89
N VAL A 34 -7.18 3.58 -7.28
CA VAL A 34 -6.14 4.32 -6.56
C VAL A 34 -5.63 3.52 -5.37
N ARG A 35 -6.53 2.91 -4.58
CA ARG A 35 -6.16 2.05 -3.44
C ARG A 35 -5.31 0.86 -3.88
N LEU A 36 -5.73 0.12 -4.91
CA LEU A 36 -4.95 -0.99 -5.47
C LEU A 36 -3.61 -0.52 -6.03
N THR A 37 -3.55 0.66 -6.63
CA THR A 37 -2.30 1.26 -7.11
C THR A 37 -1.35 1.53 -5.95
N LEU A 38 -1.82 2.09 -4.84
CA LEU A 38 -0.97 2.33 -3.67
C LEU A 38 -0.50 1.00 -3.06
N LEU A 39 -1.41 0.06 -2.83
CA LEU A 39 -1.09 -1.28 -2.31
C LEU A 39 -0.06 -2.01 -3.17
N SER A 40 -0.10 -1.83 -4.50
CA SER A 40 0.84 -2.48 -5.43
C SER A 40 2.31 -2.16 -5.19
N TYR A 41 2.57 -1.06 -4.48
CA TYR A 41 3.92 -0.65 -4.17
C TYR A 41 4.41 -1.11 -2.81
N ASP A 42 3.50 -1.47 -1.91
CA ASP A 42 3.81 -1.92 -0.56
C ASP A 42 3.79 -3.46 -0.50
N ARG A 43 2.95 -4.09 -1.32
CA ARG A 43 2.86 -5.55 -1.48
C ARG A 43 2.62 -5.96 -2.93
N PRO A 44 2.96 -7.20 -3.32
CA PRO A 44 2.46 -7.76 -4.57
C PRO A 44 0.93 -7.82 -4.56
N LEU A 45 0.34 -7.44 -5.70
CA LEU A 45 -1.08 -7.64 -5.97
C LEU A 45 -1.34 -9.10 -6.33
N THR A 46 -2.52 -9.59 -5.95
CA THR A 46 -3.04 -10.85 -6.49
C THR A 46 -3.44 -10.68 -7.96
N ASP A 47 -3.48 -11.78 -8.73
CA ASP A 47 -3.79 -11.72 -10.17
C ASP A 47 -5.15 -11.08 -10.46
N LYS A 48 -6.15 -11.35 -9.62
CA LYS A 48 -7.49 -10.73 -9.71
C LYS A 48 -7.42 -9.21 -9.52
N GLU A 49 -6.66 -8.74 -8.54
CA GLU A 49 -6.47 -7.31 -8.28
C GLU A 49 -5.72 -6.63 -9.42
N LYS A 50 -4.70 -7.29 -9.97
CA LYS A 50 -3.93 -6.82 -11.11
C LYS A 50 -4.81 -6.63 -12.34
N ILE A 51 -5.63 -7.61 -12.68
CA ILE A 51 -6.55 -7.55 -13.84
C ILE A 51 -7.56 -6.42 -13.67
N ARG A 52 -8.22 -6.31 -12.50
CA ARG A 52 -9.20 -5.23 -12.24
C ARG A 52 -8.57 -3.84 -12.37
N ARG A 53 -7.36 -3.67 -11.84
CA ARG A 53 -6.61 -2.41 -11.94
C ARG A 53 -6.25 -2.10 -13.40
N VAL A 54 -5.71 -3.06 -14.14
CA VAL A 54 -5.35 -2.87 -15.57
C VAL A 54 -6.58 -2.48 -16.38
N PHE A 55 -7.69 -3.19 -16.18
CA PHE A 55 -8.95 -2.90 -16.86
C PHE A 55 -9.43 -1.47 -16.59
N HIS A 56 -9.47 -1.05 -15.32
CA HIS A 56 -9.85 0.32 -14.96
C HIS A 56 -8.90 1.36 -15.58
N LEU A 57 -7.59 1.09 -15.61
CA LEU A 57 -6.63 1.97 -16.26
C LEU A 57 -6.80 2.03 -17.78
N LEU A 58 -7.36 1.02 -18.45
CA LEU A 58 -7.64 1.09 -19.89
C LEU A 58 -8.81 2.04 -20.18
N VAL A 59 -9.83 2.07 -19.32
CA VAL A 59 -11.04 2.88 -19.54
C VAL A 59 -10.94 4.30 -18.94
N CYS A 60 -10.20 4.48 -17.84
CA CYS A 60 -10.15 5.76 -17.11
C CYS A 60 -8.81 6.50 -17.32
N SER A 61 -8.86 7.61 -18.05
CA SER A 61 -7.69 8.46 -18.33
C SER A 61 -7.11 9.15 -17.10
N ILE A 62 -7.97 9.51 -16.14
CA ILE A 62 -7.59 10.19 -14.89
C ILE A 62 -6.70 9.26 -14.06
N CYS A 63 -7.14 8.02 -13.84
CA CYS A 63 -6.37 7.04 -13.08
C CYS A 63 -5.05 6.66 -13.79
N ARG A 64 -4.99 6.70 -15.13
CA ARG A 64 -3.71 6.57 -15.87
C ARG A 64 -2.74 7.69 -15.53
N ARG A 65 -3.20 8.95 -15.57
CA ARG A 65 -2.37 10.12 -15.24
C ARG A 65 -1.89 10.07 -13.80
N TYR A 66 -2.78 9.79 -12.86
CA TYR A 66 -2.44 9.60 -11.45
C TYR A 66 -1.34 8.55 -11.25
N THR A 67 -1.47 7.39 -11.90
CA THR A 67 -0.47 6.32 -11.81
C THR A 67 0.91 6.77 -12.31
N LYS A 68 0.97 7.60 -13.36
CA LYS A 68 2.23 8.19 -13.83
C LYS A 68 2.81 9.16 -12.81
N GLN A 69 1.98 10.07 -12.26
CA GLN A 69 2.41 11.05 -11.27
C GLN A 69 2.95 10.39 -10.00
N ILE A 70 2.22 9.44 -9.41
CA ILE A 70 2.65 8.77 -8.18
C ILE A 70 3.91 7.92 -8.40
N LYS A 71 4.08 7.33 -9.60
CA LYS A 71 5.32 6.62 -9.96
C LYS A 71 6.51 7.60 -10.00
N SER A 72 6.36 8.75 -10.66
CA SER A 72 7.40 9.78 -10.70
C SER A 72 7.74 10.30 -9.31
N LEU A 73 6.73 10.58 -8.48
CA LEU A 73 6.93 11.02 -7.10
C LEU A 73 7.71 9.98 -6.30
N ARG A 74 7.36 8.69 -6.39
CA ARG A 74 8.09 7.62 -5.69
C ARG A 74 9.54 7.54 -6.13
N VAL A 75 9.84 7.69 -7.42
CA VAL A 75 11.24 7.69 -7.91
C VAL A 75 12.01 8.89 -7.35
N LEU A 76 11.39 10.08 -7.34
CA LEU A 76 12.00 11.29 -6.79
C LEU A 76 12.30 11.13 -5.30
N VAL A 77 11.31 10.69 -4.52
CA VAL A 77 11.45 10.45 -3.07
C VAL A 77 12.53 9.40 -2.80
N LYS A 78 12.53 8.28 -3.54
CA LYS A 78 13.57 7.24 -3.36
C LYS A 78 14.98 7.77 -3.61
N ARG A 79 15.18 8.65 -4.60
CA ARG A 79 16.48 9.28 -4.86
C ARG A 79 16.92 10.14 -3.68
N HIS A 80 16.06 11.06 -3.24
CA HIS A 80 16.40 11.97 -2.14
C HIS A 80 16.57 11.26 -0.79
N VAL A 81 15.71 10.29 -0.47
CA VAL A 81 15.82 9.53 0.78
C VAL A 81 17.03 8.59 0.74
N ALA A 82 17.39 8.01 -0.41
CA ALA A 82 18.61 7.23 -0.52
C ALA A 82 19.87 8.08 -0.29
N ASP A 83 19.85 9.34 -0.71
CA ASP A 83 20.95 10.27 -0.42
C ASP A 83 21.03 10.63 1.07
N LEU A 84 19.89 10.76 1.76
CA LEU A 84 19.88 10.87 3.24
C LEU A 84 20.36 9.58 3.91
N ALA A 85 20.00 8.40 3.41
CA ALA A 85 20.43 7.13 3.97
C ALA A 85 21.95 6.88 3.82
N LYS A 86 22.63 7.60 2.92
CA LYS A 86 24.11 7.60 2.82
C LYS A 86 24.79 8.37 3.94
N THR A 87 24.06 9.17 4.74
CA THR A 87 24.62 9.65 6.00
C THR A 87 24.73 8.43 6.91
N GLN A 88 25.92 7.81 6.95
CA GLN A 88 26.15 6.75 7.92
C GLN A 88 25.82 7.29 9.31
N PRO A 89 25.01 6.58 10.11
CA PRO A 89 24.79 6.96 11.50
C PRO A 89 26.15 7.08 12.16
N ARG A 90 26.35 8.16 12.92
CA ARG A 90 27.67 8.45 13.49
C ARG A 90 28.13 7.29 14.35
N GLU A 91 29.40 6.90 14.24
CA GLU A 91 29.94 5.71 14.93
C GLU A 91 29.76 5.79 16.44
N GLU A 92 29.81 6.98 17.05
CA GLU A 92 29.57 7.15 18.48
C GLU A 92 28.16 6.70 18.90
N PHE A 93 27.17 6.94 18.06
CA PHE A 93 25.79 6.53 18.31
C PHE A 93 25.65 5.02 18.22
N LEU A 94 26.27 4.39 17.21
CA LEU A 94 26.25 2.93 17.04
C LEU A 94 26.93 2.19 18.20
N GLN A 95 28.02 2.76 18.72
CA GLN A 95 28.73 2.21 19.87
C GLN A 95 27.87 2.27 21.15
N SER A 96 27.26 3.42 21.43
CA SER A 96 26.32 3.58 22.55
C SER A 96 25.15 2.59 22.44
N LEU A 97 24.54 2.51 21.27
CA LEU A 97 23.37 1.65 21.05
C LEU A 97 23.71 0.16 21.21
N ARG A 98 24.91 -0.27 20.80
CA ARG A 98 25.40 -1.63 21.03
C ARG A 98 25.59 -1.92 22.53
N GLN A 99 26.10 -0.97 23.29
CA GLN A 99 26.26 -1.11 24.74
C GLN A 99 24.91 -1.20 25.44
N ASP A 100 23.95 -0.34 25.08
CA ASP A 100 22.61 -0.34 25.63
C ASP A 100 21.92 -1.69 25.39
N LEU A 101 21.94 -2.18 24.14
CA LEU A 101 21.35 -3.48 23.79
C LEU A 101 22.02 -4.64 24.53
N PHE A 102 23.35 -4.60 24.72
CA PHE A 102 24.07 -5.61 25.50
C PHE A 102 23.66 -5.58 26.98
N SER A 103 23.51 -4.40 27.57
CA SER A 103 23.06 -4.24 28.95
C SER A 103 21.63 -4.78 29.17
N LEU A 104 20.74 -4.58 28.20
CA LEU A 104 19.37 -5.12 28.25
C LEU A 104 19.34 -6.63 28.03
N SER A 105 20.19 -7.17 27.17
CA SER A 105 20.27 -8.61 26.93
C SER A 105 20.90 -9.37 28.10
N THR A 106 21.84 -8.75 28.82
CA THR A 106 22.46 -9.33 30.03
C THR A 106 21.58 -9.18 31.26
N ARG A 107 20.66 -8.21 31.24
CA ARG A 107 19.58 -8.05 32.21
C ARG A 107 18.38 -8.95 31.85
N SER A 108 18.58 -10.27 31.89
CA SER A 108 17.49 -11.27 31.89
C SER A 108 16.73 -11.24 33.24
N PRO A 109 15.45 -11.65 33.34
CA PRO A 109 14.48 -11.19 34.33
C PRO A 109 14.54 -11.91 35.69
N ASP A 110 15.72 -11.97 36.32
CA ASP A 110 15.89 -12.52 37.68
C ASP A 110 16.05 -11.45 38.76
N GLN A 111 15.77 -10.18 38.47
CA GLN A 111 15.76 -9.12 39.49
C GLN A 111 14.33 -8.83 39.96
N LYS A 112 13.78 -9.75 40.76
CA LYS A 112 12.71 -9.43 41.71
C LYS A 112 13.36 -8.52 42.77
N SER A 113 13.33 -7.21 42.53
CA SER A 113 13.71 -6.23 43.54
C SER A 113 12.75 -6.35 44.72
N ASN A 114 13.22 -6.92 45.82
CA ASN A 114 12.56 -6.70 47.11
C ASN A 114 12.66 -5.20 47.43
N PRO A 115 11.57 -4.56 47.88
CA PRO A 115 11.63 -3.18 48.33
C PRO A 115 12.57 -3.08 49.54
N PRO A 116 13.29 -1.96 49.73
CA PRO A 116 14.05 -1.74 50.94
C PRO A 116 13.04 -1.62 52.09
N THR A 117 13.06 -2.57 53.01
CA THR A 117 12.44 -2.41 54.31
C THR A 117 13.21 -1.34 55.09
N GLU A 118 12.65 -0.13 55.13
CA GLU A 118 12.92 0.83 56.20
C GLU A 118 12.51 0.17 57.54
N ASN A 119 13.51 -0.14 58.36
CA ASN A 119 13.37 -0.18 59.81
C ASN A 119 14.74 0.11 60.42
N ASP A 120 14.83 1.22 61.13
CA ASP A 120 15.36 1.38 62.49
C ASP A 120 15.21 2.89 62.77
N GLY A 121 14.50 3.37 63.79
CA GLY A 121 14.49 2.89 65.17
C GLY A 121 15.27 3.91 66.00
#